data_AF-A0A7V3CDC8-F1
#
_entry.id   AF-A0A7V3CDC8-F1
#
_cell.length_a   1.000
_cell.length_b   1.000
_cell.length_c   1.000
_cell.angle_alpha   90.00
_cell.angle_beta   90.00
_cell.angle_gamma   90.00
#
_symmetry.space_group_name_H-M   'P 1'
#
loop_
_entity.id
_entity.type
_entity.pdbx_description
1 polymer ?
#
loop_
_entity_poly.entity_id
_entity_poly.type
_entity_poly.pdbx_seq_one_letter_code
_entity_poly.pdbx_strand_id
1 'polypeptide(L)' 'MRTTLDLPQKLLEEARKTSGASSKTQAIIMALQEMIQRKKSRGVLKLKGTLRQPFDYKTLRRKR' A
#
# COMPACT_ATOMS: atom_id res chain seq x y z
N MET A 1 -8.76 16.26 12.62
CA MET A 1 -10.11 16.86 12.63
C MET A 1 -11.06 15.85 13.27
N ARG A 2 -11.97 16.29 14.16
CA ARG A 2 -13.01 15.41 14.71
C ARG A 2 -14.18 15.40 13.74
N THR A 3 -14.52 14.23 13.23
CA THR A 3 -15.57 14.02 12.23
C THR A 3 -16.54 12.96 12.73
N THR A 4 -17.84 13.19 12.56
CA THR A 4 -18.87 12.19 12.79
C THR A 4 -19.12 11.44 11.49
N LEU A 5 -19.01 10.12 11.51
CA LEU A 5 -19.12 9.24 10.35
C LEU A 5 -19.88 7.98 10.78
N ASP A 6 -20.93 7.63 10.05
CA ASP A 6 -21.63 6.37 10.26
C ASP A 6 -20.86 5.24 9.58
N LEU A 7 -20.31 4.32 10.39
CA LEU A 7 -19.50 3.20 9.94
C LEU A 7 -20.07 1.88 10.48
N PRO A 8 -20.09 0.80 9.68
CA PRO A 8 -20.58 -0.49 10.15
C PRO A 8 -19.69 -1.01 11.28
N GLN A 9 -20.27 -1.27 12.45
CA GLN A 9 -19.50 -1.64 13.63
C GLN A 9 -18.72 -2.95 13.46
N LYS A 10 -19.30 -3.93 12.76
CA LYS A 10 -18.63 -5.22 12.47
C LYS A 10 -17.32 -5.02 11.68
N LEU A 11 -17.37 -4.21 10.63
CA LEU A 11 -16.20 -3.88 9.80
C LEU A 11 -15.11 -3.17 10.60
N LEU A 12 -15.51 -2.28 11.51
CA LEU A 12 -14.57 -1.52 12.33
C LEU A 12 -13.87 -2.42 13.38
N GLU A 13 -14.61 -3.36 13.97
CA GLU A 13 -14.03 -4.35 14.89
C GLU A 13 -13.11 -5.33 14.16
N GLU A 14 -13.48 -5.79 12.97
CA GLU A 14 -12.60 -6.60 12.12
C GLU A 14 -11.33 -5.84 11.75
N ALA A 15 -11.45 -4.60 11.28
CA ALA A 15 -10.31 -3.76 10.95
C ALA A 15 -9.37 -3.60 12.16
N ARG A 16 -9.93 -3.37 13.36
CA ARG A 16 -9.14 -3.26 14.60
C ARG A 16 -8.40 -4.55 14.95
N LYS A 17 -9.08 -5.70 14.84
CA LYS A 17 -8.48 -7.02 15.10
C LYS A 17 -7.38 -7.35 14.11
N THR A 18 -7.61 -7.11 12.82
CA THR A 18 -6.65 -7.42 11.76
C THR A 18 -5.46 -6.46 11.76
N SER A 19 -5.67 -5.18 12.07
CA SER A 19 -4.60 -4.17 12.05
C SER A 19 -3.85 -4.05 13.38
N GLY A 20 -4.34 -4.66 14.47
CA GLY A 20 -3.77 -4.50 15.81
C GLY A 20 -3.90 -3.08 16.39
N ALA A 21 -4.81 -2.27 15.86
CA ALA A 21 -4.96 -0.88 16.28
C ALA A 21 -5.59 -0.77 17.68
N SER A 22 -5.06 0.14 18.50
CA SER A 22 -5.55 0.36 19.87
C SER A 22 -6.92 1.05 19.89
N SER A 23 -7.23 1.86 18.88
CA SER A 23 -8.47 2.62 18.78
C SER A 23 -9.15 2.52 17.41
N LYS A 24 -10.46 2.77 17.39
CA LYS A 24 -11.28 2.86 16.17
C LYS A 24 -10.72 3.89 15.18
N THR A 25 -10.30 5.04 15.68
CA THR A 25 -9.68 6.10 14.87
C THR A 25 -8.38 5.65 14.24
N GLN A 26 -7.53 4.96 15.02
CA GLN A 26 -6.24 4.45 14.52
C GLN A 26 -6.43 3.39 13.43
N ALA A 27 -7.41 2.50 13.57
CA ALA A 27 -7.75 1.51 12.54
C ALA A 27 -8.13 2.19 11.21
N ILE A 28 -8.92 3.28 11.27
CA ILE A 28 -9.32 4.06 10.10
C ILE A 28 -8.11 4.75 9.45
N ILE A 29 -7.23 5.37 10.25
CA ILE A 29 -6.02 6.02 9.75
C ILE A 29 -5.13 5.01 9.02
N MET A 30 -4.90 3.84 9.62
CA MET A 30 -4.10 2.76 9.03
C MET A 30 -4.72 2.28 7.71
N ALA A 31 -6.03 2.04 7.66
CA ALA A 31 -6.73 1.62 6.46
C ALA A 31 -6.59 2.64 5.31
N LEU A 32 -6.69 3.95 5.62
CA LEU A 32 -6.52 5.01 4.64
C LEU A 32 -5.07 5.10 4.13
N GLN A 33 -4.08 5.02 5.03
CA GLN A 33 -2.67 5.00 4.66
C GLN A 33 -2.35 3.82 3.76
N GLU A 34 -2.85 2.63 4.08
CA GLU A 34 -2.63 1.43 3.28
C GLU A 34 -3.31 1.53 1.91
N MET A 35 -4.52 2.07 1.83
CA MET A 35 -5.19 2.33 0.54
C MET A 35 -4.37 3.27 -0.34
N ILE A 36 -3.85 4.36 0.22
CA ILE A 36 -3.00 5.31 -0.50
C ILE A 36 -1.72 4.63 -0.96
N GLN A 37 -1.07 3.89 -0.07
CA GLN A 37 0.18 3.18 -0.40
C GLN A 37 -0.05 2.16 -1.50
N ARG A 38 -1.11 1.35 -1.44
CA ARG A 38 -1.49 0.40 -2.49
C ARG A 38 -1.72 1.10 -3.84
N LYS A 39 -2.38 2.26 -3.85
CA LYS A 39 -2.56 3.06 -5.09
C LYS A 39 -1.24 3.61 -5.62
N LYS A 40 -0.36 4.12 -4.76
CA LYS A 40 0.98 4.60 -5.16
C LYS A 40 1.85 3.46 -5.71
N SER A 41 1.84 2.30 -5.06
CA SER A 41 2.56 1.10 -5.53
C SER A 41 2.04 0.60 -6.87
N ARG A 42 0.73 0.70 -7.16
CA ARG A 42 0.20 0.45 -8.51
C ARG A 42 0.70 1.47 -9.54
N GLY A 43 0.99 2.70 -9.11
CA GLY A 43 1.68 3.70 -9.93
C GLY A 43 3.10 3.27 -10.31
N VAL A 44 3.80 2.52 -9.46
CA VAL A 44 5.14 1.97 -9.77
C VAL A 44 5.08 0.99 -10.96
N LEU A 45 3.99 0.26 -11.15
CA LEU A 45 3.80 -0.57 -12.34
C LEU A 45 3.78 0.26 -13.64
N LYS A 46 3.40 1.54 -13.59
CA LYS A 46 3.47 2.45 -14.75
C LYS A 46 4.90 2.85 -15.10
N LEU A 47 5.86 2.70 -14.17
CA LEU A 47 7.29 2.91 -14.44
C LEU A 47 7.95 1.68 -15.09
N LYS A 48 7.20 0.57 -15.22
CA LYS A 48 7.66 -0.65 -15.89
C LYS A 48 7.74 -0.38 -17.41
N GLY A 49 8.95 -0.08 -17.89
CA GLY A 49 9.25 0.20 -19.30
C GLY A 49 9.93 1.54 -19.55
N THR A 50 9.82 2.50 -18.62
CA THR A 50 10.52 3.80 -18.68
C THR A 50 11.93 3.76 -18.09
N LEU A 51 12.23 2.73 -17.29
CA LEU A 51 13.56 2.53 -16.74
C LEU A 51 14.52 2.04 -17.83
N ARG A 52 15.25 2.98 -18.46
CA ARG A 52 16.42 2.66 -19.29
C ARG A 52 17.50 2.06 -18.40
N GLN A 53 17.81 0.79 -18.59
CA GLN A 53 18.96 0.16 -17.95
C GLN A 53 20.23 0.58 -18.69
N PRO A 54 21.24 1.15 -18.00
CA PRO A 54 22.47 1.61 -18.63
C PRO A 54 23.43 0.46 -18.98
N PHE A 55 23.09 -0.79 -18.67
CA PHE A 55 23.93 -1.97 -18.89
C PHE A 55 23.17 -3.10 -19.58
N ASP A 56 23.83 -3.83 -20.48
CA ASP A 56 23.26 -5.00 -21.15
C ASP A 56 23.44 -6.26 -20.29
N TYR A 57 22.39 -6.62 -19.57
CA TYR A 57 22.36 -7.80 -18.70
C TYR A 57 22.59 -9.14 -19.44
N LYS A 58 22.44 -9.20 -20.77
CA LYS A 58 22.72 -10.42 -21.55
C LYS A 58 24.22 -10.71 -21.63
N THR A 59 25.05 -9.67 -21.66
CA THR A 59 26.52 -9.80 -21.70
C THR A 59 27.06 -10.40 -20.40
N LEU A 60 26.47 -10.03 -19.26
CA LEU A 60 26.82 -10.57 -17.93
C LEU A 60 26.41 -12.04 -17.78
N ARG A 61 25.32 -12.46 -18.43
CA ARG A 61 24.81 -13.83 -18.35
C ARG A 61 25.62 -14.83 -19.20
N ARG A 62 26.30 -14.36 -20.25
CA ARG A 62 27.20 -15.18 -21.10
C ARG A 62 28.57 -15.45 -20.49
N LYS A 63 28.92 -14.79 -19.37
CA LYS A 63 30.21 -14.96 -18.68
C LYS A 63 30.20 -16.04 -17.57
N ARG A 64 29.15 -16.85 -17.48
CA ARG A 64 29.08 -18.05 -16.62
C ARG A 64 29.08 -19.28 -17.51
#